data_AF-A0A940UP55-F1
#
_entry.id   AF-A0A940UP55-F1
#
_cell.length_a   1.000
_cell.length_b   1.000
_cell.length_c   1.000
_cell.angle_alpha   90.00
_cell.angle_beta   90.00
_cell.angle_gamma   90.00
#
_symmetry.space_group_name_H-M   'P 1'
#
loop_
_entity.id
_entity.type
_entity.pdbx_description
1 polymer ?
#
loop_
_entity_poly.entity_id
_entity_poly.type
_entity_poly.pdbx_seq_one_letter_code
_entity_poly.pdbx_strand_id
1 'polypeptide(L)'
;MNFLSKLTGLLSSFSTHCAMDLGTANTLIYMKGEGIVLNEPSVVALERDSGKIIAVGREAKEFIGKTPPHISAIRPLKDGVIADFDVAKAMIKYFLTMVRETRKISKPKMVVCVPSGITQVEKKAVVDACFQVGIRDIHLVEEPMAAAIGAELPIELPRGNMVVDIGGGTTEVAIISLSANAYSESLRVAGDEMDEAIVRHLQKKYQVAVGVNAAERIKMEIGSAYPGAASGSKAVV
;
A
#
# COMPACT_ATOMS: atom_id res chain seq x y z
N MET A 1 29.20 -16.60 -33.16
CA MET A 1 28.12 -16.06 -32.29
C MET A 1 27.15 -17.19 -31.99
N ASN A 2 27.12 -17.65 -30.74
CA ASN A 2 26.60 -18.96 -30.34
C ASN A 2 25.07 -19.07 -30.51
N PHE A 3 24.61 -20.15 -31.13
CA PHE A 3 23.19 -20.52 -31.21
C PHE A 3 22.53 -20.60 -29.82
N LEU A 4 23.31 -21.00 -28.81
CA LEU A 4 22.93 -21.00 -27.39
C LEU A 4 22.68 -19.60 -26.83
N SER A 5 23.39 -18.56 -27.29
CA SER A 5 23.15 -17.18 -26.82
C SER A 5 21.88 -16.55 -27.43
N LYS A 6 21.45 -17.03 -28.60
CA LYS A 6 20.13 -16.69 -29.17
C LYS A 6 19.00 -17.43 -28.46
N LEU A 7 19.20 -18.69 -28.06
CA LEU A 7 18.21 -19.46 -27.31
C LEU A 7 18.01 -18.90 -25.89
N THR A 8 19.09 -18.48 -25.21
CA THR A 8 18.99 -17.77 -23.93
C THR A 8 18.41 -16.36 -24.08
N GLY A 9 18.63 -15.67 -25.20
CA GLY A 9 17.98 -14.39 -25.52
C GLY A 9 16.47 -14.50 -25.80
N LEU A 10 16.02 -15.60 -26.42
CA LEU A 10 14.60 -15.87 -26.64
C LEU A 10 13.89 -16.30 -25.33
N LEU A 11 14.61 -16.99 -24.44
CA LEU A 11 14.13 -17.39 -23.11
C LEU A 11 14.23 -16.26 -22.06
N SER A 12 15.15 -15.30 -22.22
CA SER A 12 15.28 -14.14 -21.31
C SER A 12 14.20 -13.07 -21.53
N SER A 13 13.60 -13.04 -22.72
CA SER A 13 12.52 -12.12 -23.11
C SER A 13 11.16 -12.40 -22.43
N PHE A 14 11.05 -13.44 -21.60
CA PHE A 14 9.82 -13.80 -20.88
C PHE A 14 9.85 -13.48 -19.37
N SER A 15 10.82 -12.69 -18.91
CA SER A 15 10.85 -12.26 -17.51
C SER A 15 9.83 -11.13 -17.28
N THR A 16 8.68 -11.48 -16.69
CA THR A 16 7.70 -10.49 -16.23
C THR A 16 8.27 -9.72 -15.04
N HIS A 17 8.31 -8.39 -15.15
CA HIS A 17 8.78 -7.51 -14.09
C HIS A 17 7.59 -6.77 -13.49
N CYS A 18 7.43 -6.90 -12.18
CA CYS A 18 6.38 -6.25 -11.42
C CYS A 18 6.98 -5.37 -10.32
N ALA A 19 6.25 -4.34 -9.93
CA ALA A 19 6.47 -3.64 -8.67
C ALA A 19 5.20 -3.75 -7.83
N MET A 20 5.35 -3.85 -6.52
CA MET A 20 4.24 -3.90 -5.58
C MET A 20 4.45 -2.85 -4.50
N ASP A 21 3.43 -2.03 -4.30
CA ASP A 21 3.34 -1.14 -3.16
C ASP A 21 2.44 -1.82 -2.11
N LEU A 22 3.03 -2.23 -0.99
CA LEU A 22 2.32 -2.85 0.14
C LEU A 22 1.93 -1.77 1.14
N GLY A 23 1.08 -0.84 0.71
CA GLY A 23 0.61 0.25 1.56
C GLY A 23 -0.31 -0.23 2.68
N THR A 24 -0.33 0.53 3.78
CA THR A 24 -1.20 0.27 4.95
C THR A 24 -2.69 0.34 4.60
N ALA A 25 -3.06 1.18 3.63
CA ALA A 25 -4.46 1.39 3.22
C ALA A 25 -4.81 0.71 1.90
N ASN A 26 -3.90 0.76 0.92
CA ASN A 26 -4.10 0.20 -0.41
C ASN A 26 -2.84 -0.53 -0.88
N THR A 27 -3.05 -1.58 -1.66
CA THR A 27 -2.00 -2.32 -2.35
C THR A 27 -2.10 -2.06 -3.84
N LEU A 28 -0.99 -1.71 -4.45
CA LEU A 28 -0.88 -1.49 -5.89
C LEU A 28 0.09 -2.49 -6.50
N ILE A 29 -0.21 -2.95 -7.71
CA ILE A 29 0.74 -3.72 -8.51
C ILE A 29 0.92 -3.01 -9.84
N TYR A 30 2.17 -2.69 -10.16
CA TYR A 30 2.61 -2.17 -11.44
C TYR A 30 3.27 -3.29 -12.26
N MET A 31 3.06 -3.28 -13.57
CA MET A 31 3.76 -4.19 -14.48
C MET A 31 4.43 -3.42 -15.61
N LYS A 32 5.70 -3.75 -15.86
CA LYS A 32 6.50 -3.10 -16.89
C LYS A 32 5.83 -3.22 -18.27
N GLY A 33 5.57 -2.08 -18.90
CA GLY A 33 4.92 -1.99 -20.20
C GLY A 33 3.39 -1.92 -20.17
N GLU A 34 2.77 -2.09 -18.99
CA GLU A 34 1.31 -2.06 -18.86
C GLU A 34 0.80 -1.03 -17.84
N GLY A 35 1.65 -0.53 -16.94
CA GLY A 35 1.23 0.44 -15.93
C GLY A 35 0.73 -0.22 -14.65
N ILE A 36 -0.14 0.47 -13.92
CA ILE A 36 -0.81 -0.05 -12.72
C ILE A 36 -1.89 -1.04 -13.16
N VAL A 37 -1.76 -2.29 -12.72
CA VAL A 37 -2.63 -3.41 -13.10
C VAL A 37 -3.55 -3.86 -11.96
N LEU A 38 -3.27 -3.40 -10.74
CA LEU A 38 -4.08 -3.63 -9.54
C LEU A 38 -4.00 -2.41 -8.62
N ASN A 39 -5.13 -2.02 -8.06
CA ASN A 39 -5.25 -0.99 -7.03
C ASN A 39 -6.47 -1.34 -6.15
N GLU A 40 -6.19 -1.99 -5.01
CA GLU A 40 -7.21 -2.53 -4.11
C GLU A 40 -6.89 -2.17 -2.66
N PRO A 41 -7.91 -1.94 -1.81
CA PRO A 41 -7.70 -1.79 -0.37
C PRO A 41 -6.96 -2.97 0.27
N SER A 42 -6.08 -2.70 1.23
CA SER A 42 -5.31 -3.73 1.94
C SER A 42 -6.13 -4.33 3.08
N VAL A 43 -7.21 -5.02 2.73
CA VAL A 43 -8.19 -5.58 3.68
C VAL A 43 -8.52 -7.02 3.30
N VAL A 44 -8.62 -7.88 4.31
CA VAL A 44 -9.06 -9.27 4.18
C VAL A 44 -10.23 -9.51 5.14
N ALA A 45 -11.32 -10.09 4.63
CA ALA A 45 -12.44 -10.56 5.44
C ALA A 45 -12.34 -12.08 5.60
N LEU A 46 -12.42 -12.57 6.83
CA LEU A 46 -12.30 -13.99 7.16
C LEU A 46 -13.31 -14.42 8.23
N GLU A 47 -13.70 -15.69 8.16
CA GLU A 47 -14.47 -16.34 9.22
C GLU A 47 -13.56 -16.63 10.42
N ARG A 48 -13.94 -16.20 11.63
CA ARG A 48 -13.08 -16.21 12.82
C ARG A 48 -12.65 -17.62 13.24
N ASP A 49 -13.56 -18.59 13.16
CA ASP A 49 -13.31 -19.93 13.71
C ASP A 49 -12.50 -20.80 12.74
N SER A 50 -12.77 -20.68 11.44
CA SER A 50 -12.10 -21.51 10.42
C SER A 50 -10.88 -20.84 9.79
N GLY A 51 -10.74 -19.52 9.93
CA GLY A 51 -9.76 -18.71 9.20
C GLY A 51 -10.02 -18.65 7.69
N LYS A 52 -11.19 -19.11 7.23
CA LYS A 52 -11.54 -19.13 5.81
C LYS A 52 -11.69 -17.70 5.29
N ILE A 53 -10.96 -17.37 4.23
CA ILE A 53 -11.08 -16.10 3.51
C ILE A 53 -12.46 -16.04 2.86
N ILE A 54 -13.18 -14.96 3.14
CA ILE A 54 -14.50 -14.65 2.58
C ILE A 54 -14.33 -13.68 1.40
N ALA A 55 -13.56 -12.61 1.62
CA ALA A 55 -13.31 -11.58 0.62
C ALA A 55 -11.93 -10.93 0.84
N VAL A 56 -11.40 -10.28 -0.19
CA VAL A 56 -10.15 -9.50 -0.15
C VAL A 56 -10.35 -8.22 -0.96
N GLY A 57 -9.67 -7.13 -0.60
CA GLY A 57 -9.73 -5.89 -1.37
C GLY A 57 -10.97 -5.06 -1.06
N ARG A 58 -11.54 -4.43 -2.09
CA ARG A 58 -12.71 -3.56 -1.96
C ARG A 58 -13.91 -4.26 -1.37
N GLU A 59 -14.15 -5.52 -1.75
CA GLU A 59 -15.23 -6.31 -1.16
C GLU A 59 -15.02 -6.46 0.35
N ALA A 60 -13.82 -6.79 0.81
CA ALA A 60 -13.52 -6.89 2.23
C ALA A 60 -13.58 -5.56 2.99
N LYS A 61 -13.26 -4.42 2.35
CA LYS A 61 -13.35 -3.09 2.98
C LYS A 61 -14.78 -2.75 3.41
N GLU A 62 -15.80 -3.21 2.69
CA GLU A 62 -17.21 -2.99 3.04
C GLU A 62 -17.64 -3.68 4.35
N PHE A 63 -16.90 -4.70 4.78
CA PHE A 63 -17.17 -5.47 5.98
C PHE A 63 -16.70 -4.71 7.25
N ILE A 64 -15.79 -3.74 7.13
CA ILE A 64 -15.24 -3.00 8.28
C ILE A 64 -16.37 -2.28 9.03
N GLY A 65 -16.56 -2.65 10.29
CA GLY A 65 -17.58 -2.09 11.18
C GLY A 65 -19.02 -2.53 10.88
N LYS A 66 -19.22 -3.47 9.92
CA LYS A 66 -20.54 -3.98 9.52
C LYS A 66 -20.65 -5.52 9.62
N THR A 67 -19.66 -6.20 10.20
CA THR A 67 -19.63 -7.67 10.22
C THR A 67 -20.44 -8.29 11.36
N PRO A 68 -21.08 -9.46 11.13
CA PRO A 68 -21.57 -10.28 12.22
C PRO A 68 -20.39 -10.82 13.07
N PRO A 69 -20.63 -11.28 14.31
CA PRO A 69 -19.57 -11.66 15.24
C PRO A 69 -18.61 -12.76 14.74
N HIS A 70 -19.04 -13.61 13.81
CA HIS A 70 -18.22 -14.70 13.25
C HIS A 70 -17.35 -14.27 12.07
N ILE A 71 -17.47 -13.03 11.58
CA ILE A 71 -16.62 -12.49 10.50
C ILE A 71 -15.73 -11.37 11.04
N SER A 72 -14.46 -11.40 10.65
CA SER A 72 -13.49 -10.35 10.94
C SER A 72 -12.98 -9.73 9.64
N ALA A 73 -12.98 -8.40 9.55
CA ALA A 73 -12.29 -7.66 8.49
C ALA A 73 -10.98 -7.10 9.08
N ILE A 74 -9.85 -7.48 8.51
CA ILE A 74 -8.51 -7.24 9.04
C ILE A 74 -7.68 -6.50 7.99
N ARG A 75 -6.99 -5.45 8.44
CA ARG A 75 -5.86 -4.85 7.70
C ARG A 75 -4.58 -5.57 8.16
N PRO A 76 -3.95 -6.39 7.32
CA PRO A 76 -2.76 -7.15 7.73
C PRO A 76 -1.50 -6.29 7.82
N LEU A 77 -1.56 -5.08 7.25
CA LEU A 77 -0.51 -4.08 7.30
C LEU A 77 -0.93 -2.97 8.26
N LYS A 78 -0.01 -2.55 9.11
CA LYS A 78 -0.18 -1.42 10.03
C LYS A 78 1.12 -0.63 10.08
N ASP A 79 1.03 0.69 9.99
CA ASP A 79 2.18 1.59 10.02
C ASP A 79 3.30 1.18 9.03
N GLY A 80 2.91 0.71 7.84
CA GLY A 80 3.82 0.27 6.78
C GLY A 80 4.48 -1.09 7.00
N VAL A 81 4.12 -1.82 8.06
CA VAL A 81 4.71 -3.12 8.41
C VAL A 81 3.67 -4.23 8.47
N ILE A 82 4.12 -5.47 8.28
CA ILE A 82 3.26 -6.67 8.38
C ILE A 82 2.93 -6.92 9.87
N ALA A 83 1.69 -6.63 10.25
CA ALA A 83 1.16 -6.88 11.59
C ALA A 83 0.60 -8.30 11.73
N ASP A 84 0.07 -8.87 10.65
CA ASP A 84 -0.40 -10.25 10.58
C ASP A 84 0.18 -10.94 9.34
N PHE A 85 1.14 -11.84 9.56
CA PHE A 85 1.88 -12.49 8.48
C PHE A 85 1.01 -13.42 7.64
N ASP A 86 0.14 -14.21 8.27
CA ASP A 86 -0.67 -15.18 7.53
C ASP A 86 -1.76 -14.49 6.71
N VAL A 87 -2.37 -13.43 7.26
CA VAL A 87 -3.35 -12.62 6.53
C VAL A 87 -2.67 -11.80 5.42
N ALA A 88 -1.49 -11.23 5.65
CA ALA A 88 -0.73 -10.54 4.60
C ALA A 88 -0.38 -11.48 3.44
N LYS A 89 0.15 -12.67 3.74
CA LYS A 89 0.47 -13.69 2.75
C LYS A 89 -0.75 -14.10 1.93
N ALA A 90 -1.89 -14.31 2.59
CA ALA A 90 -3.15 -14.61 1.93
C ALA A 90 -3.59 -13.50 0.97
N MET A 91 -3.52 -12.25 1.42
CA MET A 91 -3.84 -11.06 0.61
C MET A 91 -2.94 -10.94 -0.62
N ILE A 92 -1.62 -11.02 -0.42
CA ILE A 92 -0.64 -10.94 -1.51
C ILE A 92 -0.87 -12.08 -2.51
N LYS A 93 -1.10 -13.31 -2.03
CA LYS A 93 -1.41 -14.46 -2.88
C LYS A 93 -2.65 -14.21 -3.73
N TYR A 94 -3.70 -13.65 -3.13
CA TYR A 94 -4.95 -13.35 -3.82
C TYR A 94 -4.73 -12.32 -4.94
N PHE A 95 -4.11 -11.17 -4.64
CA PHE A 95 -3.84 -10.12 -5.62
C PHE A 95 -2.92 -10.59 -6.76
N LEU A 96 -1.88 -11.36 -6.44
CA LEU A 96 -1.02 -11.92 -7.49
C LEU A 96 -1.74 -12.97 -8.33
N THR A 97 -2.62 -13.78 -7.74
CA THR A 97 -3.42 -14.75 -8.50
C THR A 97 -4.34 -14.03 -9.47
N MET A 98 -5.04 -12.99 -9.01
CA MET A 98 -5.90 -12.14 -9.86
C MET A 98 -5.12 -11.58 -11.06
N VAL A 99 -3.96 -10.94 -10.82
CA VAL A 99 -3.13 -10.40 -11.90
C VAL A 99 -2.64 -11.50 -12.85
N ARG A 100 -2.23 -12.66 -12.33
CA ARG A 100 -1.72 -13.78 -13.13
C ARG A 100 -2.77 -14.45 -13.98
N GLU A 101 -3.99 -14.63 -13.47
CA GLU A 101 -5.08 -15.26 -14.22
C GLU A 101 -5.55 -14.35 -15.36
N THR A 102 -5.66 -13.05 -15.11
CA THR A 102 -6.03 -12.08 -16.15
C THR A 102 -4.97 -11.96 -17.23
N ARG A 103 -3.67 -12.07 -16.90
CA ARG A 103 -2.56 -11.82 -17.84
C ARG A 103 -1.82 -13.07 -18.34
N LYS A 104 -2.10 -14.24 -17.79
CA LYS A 104 -1.44 -15.53 -18.09
C LYS A 104 0.10 -15.49 -17.99
N ILE A 105 0.62 -14.76 -17.01
CA ILE A 105 2.07 -14.58 -16.81
C ILE A 105 2.68 -15.64 -15.86
N SER A 106 3.94 -15.98 -16.11
CA SER A 106 4.75 -16.86 -15.25
C SER A 106 5.41 -16.08 -14.10
N LYS A 107 6.00 -16.78 -13.12
CA LYS A 107 6.54 -16.22 -11.86
C LYS A 107 7.41 -14.96 -12.09
N PRO A 108 6.94 -13.76 -11.70
CA PRO A 108 7.64 -12.51 -12.01
C PRO A 108 8.85 -12.27 -11.12
N LYS A 109 9.73 -11.37 -11.57
CA LYS A 109 10.67 -10.65 -10.70
C LYS A 109 9.94 -9.45 -10.12
N MET A 110 10.14 -9.18 -8.83
CA MET A 110 9.38 -8.15 -8.12
C MET A 110 10.27 -7.13 -7.41
N VAL A 111 9.88 -5.86 -7.53
CA VAL A 111 10.32 -4.81 -6.62
C VAL A 111 9.21 -4.56 -5.61
N VAL A 112 9.51 -4.41 -4.33
CA VAL A 112 8.53 -4.11 -3.29
C VAL A 112 8.96 -2.85 -2.53
N CYS A 113 8.05 -1.88 -2.43
CA CYS A 113 8.28 -0.69 -1.62
C CYS A 113 8.18 -1.03 -0.13
N VAL A 114 9.06 -0.45 0.68
CA VAL A 114 9.03 -0.55 2.14
C VAL A 114 9.34 0.82 2.78
N PRO A 115 8.79 1.12 3.97
CA PRO A 115 9.08 2.38 4.67
C PRO A 115 10.56 2.58 4.93
N SER A 116 11.03 3.82 5.06
CA SER A 116 12.44 4.10 5.37
C SER A 116 12.84 3.61 6.77
N GLY A 117 11.91 3.66 7.72
CA GLY A 117 12.10 3.26 9.12
C GLY A 117 11.95 1.75 9.40
N ILE A 118 11.78 0.91 8.38
CA ILE A 118 11.49 -0.51 8.55
C ILE A 118 12.69 -1.30 9.13
N THR A 119 12.43 -2.13 10.13
CA THR A 119 13.45 -2.97 10.78
C THR A 119 13.85 -4.17 9.91
N GLN A 120 15.00 -4.79 10.22
CA GLN A 120 15.44 -5.98 9.50
C GLN A 120 14.47 -7.17 9.63
N VAL A 121 13.77 -7.29 10.77
CA VAL A 121 12.77 -8.34 11.00
C VAL A 121 11.53 -8.10 10.12
N GLU A 122 11.08 -6.85 10.01
CA GLU A 122 9.94 -6.48 9.16
C GLU A 122 10.28 -6.62 7.67
N LYS A 123 11.49 -6.20 7.23
CA LYS A 123 11.98 -6.45 5.86
C LYS A 123 11.97 -7.94 5.53
N LYS A 124 12.45 -8.77 6.48
CA LYS A 124 12.47 -10.23 6.36
C LYS A 124 11.06 -10.79 6.20
N ALA A 125 10.10 -10.29 6.97
CA ALA A 125 8.70 -10.69 6.87
C ALA A 125 8.09 -10.37 5.49
N VAL A 126 8.34 -9.18 4.93
CA VAL A 126 7.86 -8.81 3.59
C VAL A 126 8.42 -9.76 2.52
N VAL A 127 9.72 -10.01 2.58
CA VAL A 127 10.41 -10.89 1.64
C VAL A 127 9.91 -12.33 1.76
N ASP A 128 9.76 -12.85 2.99
CA ASP A 128 9.30 -14.22 3.23
C ASP A 128 7.84 -14.42 2.80
N ALA A 129 6.96 -13.43 3.02
CA ALA A 129 5.58 -13.46 2.54
C ALA A 129 5.53 -13.55 1.01
N CYS A 130 6.35 -12.74 0.33
CA CYS A 130 6.45 -12.74 -1.13
C CYS A 130 7.04 -14.04 -1.70
N PHE A 131 8.06 -14.63 -1.05
CA PHE A 131 8.61 -15.93 -1.47
C PHE A 131 7.60 -17.07 -1.30
N GLN A 132 6.84 -17.09 -0.20
CA GLN A 132 5.84 -18.13 0.05
C GLN A 132 4.68 -18.14 -0.96
N VAL A 133 4.42 -17.01 -1.62
CA VAL A 133 3.42 -16.93 -2.70
C VAL A 133 4.00 -17.20 -4.10
N GLY A 134 5.27 -17.60 -4.18
CA GLY A 134 5.92 -18.10 -5.39
C GLY A 134 6.65 -17.06 -6.23
N ILE A 135 6.89 -15.86 -5.69
CA ILE A 135 7.84 -14.90 -6.29
C ILE A 135 9.25 -15.49 -6.16
N ARG A 136 10.11 -15.30 -7.18
CA ARG A 136 11.45 -15.93 -7.21
C ARG A 136 12.59 -14.97 -6.89
N ASP A 137 12.38 -13.69 -7.14
CA ASP A 137 13.42 -12.66 -7.10
C ASP A 137 12.75 -11.38 -6.59
N ILE A 138 13.22 -10.86 -5.46
CA ILE A 138 12.62 -9.73 -4.75
C ILE A 138 13.73 -8.72 -4.47
N HIS A 139 13.49 -7.48 -4.87
CA HIS A 139 14.28 -6.32 -4.47
C HIS A 139 13.41 -5.38 -3.65
N LEU A 140 13.94 -4.87 -2.55
CA LEU A 140 13.26 -3.85 -1.76
C LEU A 140 13.73 -2.47 -2.21
N VAL A 141 12.80 -1.51 -2.24
CA VAL A 141 13.09 -0.10 -2.46
C VAL A 141 12.45 0.72 -1.34
N GLU A 142 13.11 1.78 -0.90
CA GLU A 142 12.53 2.70 0.08
C GLU A 142 11.35 3.46 -0.56
N GLU A 143 10.21 3.51 0.14
CA GLU A 143 9.03 4.28 -0.24
C GLU A 143 9.34 5.73 -0.64
N PRO A 144 10.08 6.54 0.15
CA PRO A 144 10.38 7.91 -0.25
C PRO A 144 11.19 8.01 -1.54
N MET A 145 12.05 7.03 -1.83
CA MET A 145 12.78 6.97 -3.09
C MET A 145 11.84 6.64 -4.26
N ALA A 146 10.94 5.67 -4.07
CA ALA A 146 9.93 5.33 -5.07
C ALA A 146 8.97 6.51 -5.32
N ALA A 147 8.55 7.21 -4.27
CA ALA A 147 7.72 8.41 -4.34
C ALA A 147 8.43 9.55 -5.08
N ALA A 148 9.72 9.78 -4.81
CA ALA A 148 10.50 10.79 -5.51
C ALA A 148 10.59 10.51 -7.02
N ILE A 149 10.85 9.25 -7.39
CA ILE A 149 10.89 8.81 -8.78
C ILE A 149 9.51 8.96 -9.43
N GLY A 150 8.45 8.55 -8.73
CA GLY A 150 7.06 8.65 -9.20
C GLY A 150 6.58 10.10 -9.38
N ALA A 151 7.13 11.03 -8.60
CA ALA A 151 6.89 12.48 -8.72
C ALA A 151 7.82 13.19 -9.73
N GLU A 152 8.62 12.42 -10.48
CA GLU A 152 9.57 12.93 -11.47
C GLU A 152 10.58 13.92 -10.88
N LEU A 153 10.95 13.73 -9.61
CA LEU A 153 11.93 14.57 -8.97
C LEU A 153 13.34 14.26 -9.52
N PRO A 154 14.15 15.30 -9.78
CA PRO A 154 15.49 15.21 -10.35
C PRO A 154 16.52 14.82 -9.27
N ILE A 155 16.37 13.60 -8.75
CA ILE A 155 17.10 13.06 -7.61
C ILE A 155 18.56 12.71 -7.91
N GLU A 156 18.91 12.51 -9.16
CA GLU A 156 20.27 12.19 -9.64
C GLU A 156 21.21 13.39 -9.63
N LEU A 157 20.66 14.61 -9.58
CA LEU A 157 21.43 15.84 -9.59
C LEU A 157 22.00 16.14 -8.18
N PRO A 158 23.11 16.91 -8.08
CA PRO A 158 23.66 17.38 -6.81
C PRO A 158 22.81 18.50 -6.18
N ARG A 159 21.52 18.26 -5.97
CA ARG A 159 20.58 19.14 -5.26
C ARG A 159 19.69 18.31 -4.34
N GLY A 160 19.35 18.88 -3.19
CA GLY A 160 18.43 18.26 -2.25
C GLY A 160 16.99 18.34 -2.75
N ASN A 161 16.31 17.19 -2.78
CA ASN A 161 14.89 17.06 -3.04
C ASN A 161 14.22 16.57 -1.75
N MET A 162 13.30 17.35 -1.19
CA MET A 162 12.52 16.93 -0.03
C MET A 162 11.23 16.26 -0.51
N VAL A 163 10.98 15.05 -0.02
CA VAL A 163 9.73 14.30 -0.24
C VAL A 163 9.02 14.15 1.08
N VAL A 164 7.72 14.39 1.07
CA VAL A 164 6.81 14.12 2.20
C VAL A 164 5.68 13.26 1.66
N ASP A 165 5.70 11.98 1.99
CA ASP A 165 4.69 11.00 1.59
C ASP A 165 3.75 10.73 2.77
N ILE A 166 2.48 11.12 2.64
CA ILE A 166 1.46 10.95 3.68
C ILE A 166 0.55 9.80 3.27
N GLY A 167 0.80 8.63 3.87
CA GLY A 167 0.07 7.40 3.57
C GLY A 167 -1.15 7.16 4.46
N GLY A 168 -1.48 5.87 4.61
CA GLY A 168 -2.55 5.42 5.50
C GLY A 168 -2.15 5.44 6.97
N GLY A 169 -1.03 4.81 7.32
CA GLY A 169 -0.56 4.70 8.72
C GLY A 169 0.79 5.37 8.99
N THR A 170 1.49 5.84 7.96
CA THR A 170 2.79 6.50 8.10
C THR A 170 2.87 7.76 7.25
N THR A 171 3.62 8.73 7.75
CA THR A 171 4.16 9.83 6.97
C THR A 171 5.67 9.62 6.87
N GLU A 172 6.18 9.48 5.64
CA GLU A 172 7.62 9.39 5.36
C GLU A 172 8.14 10.74 4.89
N VAL A 173 9.21 11.23 5.53
CA VAL A 173 9.92 12.43 5.10
C VAL A 173 11.32 12.03 4.69
N ALA A 174 11.78 12.47 3.52
CA ALA A 174 13.15 12.21 3.07
C ALA A 174 13.76 13.39 2.33
N ILE A 175 15.09 13.51 2.41
CA ILE A 175 15.91 14.43 1.63
C ILE A 175 16.81 13.59 0.73
N ILE A 176 16.65 13.71 -0.58
CA ILE A 176 17.33 12.88 -1.59
C ILE A 176 18.19 13.76 -2.50
N SER A 177 19.43 13.35 -2.73
CA SER A 177 20.37 13.98 -3.67
C SER A 177 21.32 12.92 -4.22
N LEU A 178 21.77 13.06 -5.47
CA LEU A 178 22.67 12.08 -6.11
C LEU A 178 22.18 10.63 -6.02
N SER A 179 20.86 10.44 -6.17
CA SER A 179 20.17 9.14 -6.03
C SER A 179 20.38 8.44 -4.69
N ALA A 180 20.80 9.18 -3.67
CA ALA A 180 21.03 8.70 -2.32
C ALA A 180 20.16 9.46 -1.33
N ASN A 181 19.63 8.72 -0.36
CA ASN A 181 18.90 9.29 0.76
C ASN A 181 19.92 9.92 1.75
N ALA A 182 19.87 11.23 1.92
CA ALA A 182 20.73 11.98 2.84
C ALA A 182 20.15 12.01 4.26
N TYR A 183 18.82 11.98 4.37
CA TYR A 183 18.09 11.98 5.64
C TYR A 183 16.69 11.42 5.41
N SER A 184 16.21 10.56 6.30
CA SER A 184 14.82 10.14 6.32
C SER A 184 14.28 9.97 7.74
N GLU A 185 12.99 10.25 7.88
CA GLU A 185 12.23 10.06 9.10
C GLU A 185 10.86 9.46 8.76
N SER A 186 10.43 8.50 9.58
CA SER A 186 9.11 7.84 9.46
C SER A 186 8.30 8.13 10.71
N LEU A 187 7.11 8.69 10.54
CA LEU A 187 6.18 9.04 11.62
C LEU A 187 4.91 8.20 11.50
N ARG A 188 4.46 7.64 12.63
CA ARG A 188 3.18 6.90 12.73
C ARG A 188 2.00 7.85 12.95
N VAL A 189 1.88 8.82 12.05
CA VAL A 189 0.78 9.78 12.00
C VAL A 189 0.49 10.06 10.54
N ALA A 190 -0.69 9.67 10.09
CA ALA A 190 -1.10 9.79 8.69
C ALA A 190 -2.64 9.79 8.57
N GLY A 191 -3.17 9.16 7.52
CA GLY A 191 -4.61 9.13 7.24
C GLY A 191 -5.46 8.46 8.33
N ASP A 192 -4.97 7.41 8.99
CA ASP A 192 -5.70 6.66 10.02
C ASP A 192 -5.87 7.53 11.29
N GLU A 193 -4.84 8.24 11.72
CA GLU A 193 -4.90 9.15 12.87
C GLU A 193 -5.83 10.34 12.62
N MET A 194 -5.92 10.80 11.36
CA MET A 194 -6.90 11.82 10.95
C MET A 194 -8.33 11.30 11.10
N ASP A 195 -8.59 10.05 10.69
CA ASP A 195 -9.91 9.43 10.83
C ASP A 195 -10.28 9.26 12.30
N GLU A 196 -9.35 8.79 13.13
CA GLU A 196 -9.55 8.69 14.57
C GLU A 196 -9.77 10.06 15.24
N ALA A 197 -9.11 11.11 14.77
CA ALA A 197 -9.34 12.46 15.25
C ALA A 197 -10.77 12.92 14.95
N ILE A 198 -11.30 12.62 13.75
CA ILE A 198 -12.69 12.91 13.37
C ILE A 198 -13.67 12.11 14.23
N VAL A 199 -13.47 10.80 14.40
CA VAL A 199 -14.30 9.96 15.28
C VAL A 199 -14.35 10.54 16.70
N ARG A 200 -13.19 10.84 17.28
CA ARG A 200 -13.08 11.40 18.63
C ARG A 200 -13.73 12.78 18.73
N HIS A 201 -13.60 13.62 17.71
CA HIS A 201 -14.22 14.94 17.68
C HIS A 201 -15.75 14.83 17.69
N LEU A 202 -16.32 13.97 16.84
CA LEU A 202 -17.77 13.77 16.73
C LEU A 202 -18.36 13.23 18.03
N GLN A 203 -17.69 12.25 18.63
CA GLN A 203 -18.11 11.68 19.90
C GLN A 203 -18.05 12.71 21.04
N LYS A 204 -16.96 13.47 21.16
CA LYS A 204 -16.80 14.43 22.27
C LYS A 204 -17.70 15.65 22.15
N LYS A 205 -17.77 16.25 20.95
CA LYS A 205 -18.47 17.54 20.74
C LYS A 205 -19.97 17.36 20.50
N TYR A 206 -20.35 16.32 19.78
CA TYR A 206 -21.74 16.12 19.34
C TYR A 206 -22.40 14.88 19.95
N GLN A 207 -21.67 14.07 20.74
CA GLN A 207 -22.18 12.82 21.34
C GLN A 207 -22.67 11.81 20.30
N VAL A 208 -22.07 11.84 19.10
CA VAL A 208 -22.39 10.92 18.00
C VAL A 208 -21.26 9.91 17.84
N ALA A 209 -21.59 8.62 17.90
CA ALA A 209 -20.67 7.56 17.57
C ALA A 209 -20.69 7.28 16.06
N VAL A 210 -19.53 7.36 15.41
CA VAL A 210 -19.36 7.00 14.00
C VAL A 210 -18.21 6.00 13.84
N GLY A 211 -18.32 5.11 12.86
CA GLY A 211 -17.24 4.18 12.50
C GLY A 211 -16.16 4.86 11.66
N VAL A 212 -14.98 4.22 11.60
CA VAL A 212 -13.81 4.72 10.85
C VAL A 212 -14.09 4.95 9.37
N ASN A 213 -14.85 4.08 8.70
CA ASN A 213 -15.24 4.29 7.28
C ASN A 213 -16.08 5.55 7.07
N ALA A 214 -16.92 5.92 8.05
CA ALA A 214 -17.68 7.16 7.98
C ALA A 214 -16.78 8.38 8.22
N ALA A 215 -15.82 8.27 9.15
CA ALA A 215 -14.82 9.31 9.38
C ALA A 215 -13.91 9.53 8.16
N GLU A 216 -13.46 8.46 7.49
CA GLU A 216 -12.69 8.54 6.26
C GLU A 216 -13.47 9.26 5.16
N ARG A 217 -14.76 8.96 4.99
CA ARG A 217 -15.62 9.71 4.04
C ARG A 217 -15.71 11.19 4.39
N ILE A 218 -15.93 11.53 5.67
CA ILE A 218 -15.95 12.93 6.13
C ILE A 218 -14.62 13.62 5.83
N LYS A 219 -13.48 12.96 6.10
CA LYS A 219 -12.14 13.45 5.79
C LYS A 219 -12.01 13.79 4.30
N MET A 220 -12.43 12.87 3.43
CA MET A 220 -12.31 13.02 1.98
C MET A 220 -13.27 14.07 1.39
N GLU A 221 -14.48 14.19 1.95
CA GLU A 221 -15.52 15.08 1.41
C GLU A 221 -15.37 16.53 1.89
N ILE A 222 -14.99 16.75 3.15
CA ILE A 222 -14.99 18.10 3.76
C ILE A 222 -13.72 18.43 4.58
N GLY A 223 -12.76 17.51 4.67
CA GLY A 223 -11.51 17.76 5.39
C GLY A 223 -10.63 18.80 4.71
N SER A 224 -9.99 19.67 5.50
CA SER A 224 -8.97 20.61 5.00
C SER A 224 -7.97 20.95 6.09
N ALA A 225 -6.68 20.99 5.73
CA ALA A 225 -5.58 21.43 6.59
C ALA A 225 -5.35 22.95 6.54
N TYR A 226 -5.97 23.63 5.56
CA TYR A 226 -5.98 25.08 5.48
C TYR A 226 -7.33 25.59 5.98
N PRO A 227 -7.39 26.65 6.80
CA PRO A 227 -8.66 27.29 7.10
C PRO A 227 -9.24 27.88 5.81
N GLY A 228 -10.07 27.11 5.11
CA GLY A 228 -10.62 27.49 3.81
C GLY A 228 -11.46 28.75 3.93
N ALA A 229 -11.28 29.66 2.97
CA ALA A 229 -12.29 30.66 2.63
C ALA A 229 -13.63 29.92 2.54
N ALA A 230 -14.58 30.32 3.37
CA ALA A 230 -15.94 29.84 3.28
C ALA A 230 -16.42 30.06 1.83
N SER A 231 -16.45 29.00 1.03
CA SER A 231 -17.19 29.05 -0.23
C SER A 231 -18.65 29.11 0.16
N GLY A 232 -19.17 30.33 0.21
CA GLY A 232 -20.61 30.56 0.15
C GLY A 232 -21.17 29.91 -1.11
N SER A 233 -22.40 29.41 -1.00
CA SER A 233 -23.19 28.70 -2.00
C SER A 233 -22.74 27.25 -2.26
N LYS A 234 -23.57 26.23 -2.05
CA LYS A 234 -25.02 26.18 -2.23
C LYS A 234 -25.69 25.39 -1.10
N ALA A 235 -26.64 26.04 -0.42
CA ALA A 235 -27.87 25.32 -0.08
C ALA A 235 -28.52 24.95 -1.42
N VAL A 236 -28.68 23.67 -1.69
CA VAL A 236 -29.71 23.20 -2.62
C VAL A 236 -30.66 22.39 -1.77
N VAL A 237 -31.90 22.86 -1.76
CA VAL A 237 -33.09 22.20 -1.22
C VAL A 237 -33.22 20.80 -1.80
#